data_AF-A0A527XP61-F1
#
_entry.id   AF-A0A527XP61-F1
#
_cell.length_a   1.000
_cell.length_b   1.000
_cell.length_c   1.000
_cell.angle_alpha   90.00
_cell.angle_beta   90.00
_cell.angle_gamma   90.00
#
_symmetry.space_group_name_H-M   'P 1'
#
loop_
_entity.id
_entity.type
_entity.pdbx_description
1 polymer ?
#
loop_
_entity_poly.entity_id
_entity_poly.type
_entity_poly.pdbx_seq_one_letter_code
_entity_poly.pdbx_strand_id
1 'polypeptide(L)'
;QEKIAHGLNTILKEIEAGTFEFSTRLEDIHMNVEARLADLIGPAAGRLHTARSRNDQVAVDLRLWVKQECQRVAGALKDMIAAFLERAEEHAATVMPG
;
A
#
# COMPACT_ATOMS: atom_id res chain seq x y z
N GLN A 1 -11.15 21.49 -3.05
CA GLN A 1 -10.40 20.27 -2.69
C GLN A 1 -11.32 19.13 -2.26
N GLU A 2 -12.46 19.43 -1.62
CA GLU A 2 -13.45 18.44 -1.17
C GLU A 2 -13.89 17.43 -2.27
N LYS A 3 -14.15 17.88 -3.50
CA LYS A 3 -14.49 16.98 -4.63
C LYS A 3 -13.40 15.97 -4.96
N ILE A 4 -12.12 16.36 -4.89
CA ILE A 4 -10.98 15.48 -5.17
C ILE A 4 -10.86 14.43 -4.06
N ALA A 5 -10.91 14.85 -2.80
CA ALA A 5 -10.84 13.94 -1.66
C ALA A 5 -12.02 12.94 -1.67
N HIS A 6 -13.23 13.41 -1.96
CA HIS A 6 -14.41 12.54 -2.08
C HIS A 6 -14.29 11.55 -3.25
N GLY A 7 -13.81 12.00 -4.41
CA GLY A 7 -13.58 11.14 -5.56
C GLY A 7 -12.52 10.07 -5.29
N LEU A 8 -11.40 10.44 -4.66
CA LEU A 8 -10.36 9.49 -4.25
C LEU A 8 -10.87 8.46 -3.24
N ASN A 9 -11.70 8.87 -2.27
CA ASN A 9 -12.35 7.94 -1.34
C ASN A 9 -13.35 7.01 -2.04
N THR A 10 -13.98 7.46 -3.11
CA THR A 10 -14.87 6.61 -3.92
C THR A 10 -14.05 5.56 -4.68
N ILE A 11 -12.95 5.97 -5.29
CA ILE A 11 -12.00 5.07 -5.98
C ILE A 11 -11.44 4.04 -5.00
N LEU A 12 -11.06 4.44 -3.79
CA LEU A 12 -10.59 3.53 -2.75
C LEU A 12 -11.62 2.43 -2.48
N LYS A 13 -12.90 2.80 -2.29
CA LYS A 13 -13.98 1.84 -2.07
C LYS A 13 -14.21 0.91 -3.26
N GLU A 14 -14.09 1.41 -4.49
CA GLU A 14 -14.19 0.58 -5.70
C GLU A 14 -13.06 -0.46 -5.76
N ILE A 15 -11.83 -0.08 -5.38
CA ILE A 15 -10.68 -0.99 -5.32
C ILE A 15 -10.89 -2.04 -4.22
N GLU A 16 -11.28 -1.63 -3.02
CA GLU A 16 -11.54 -2.53 -1.89
C GLU A 16 -12.71 -3.50 -2.16
N ALA A 17 -13.73 -3.04 -2.90
CA ALA A 17 -14.85 -3.87 -3.32
C ALA A 17 -14.53 -4.77 -4.54
N GLY A 18 -13.37 -4.59 -5.17
CA GLY A 18 -12.98 -5.32 -6.39
C GLY A 18 -13.77 -4.91 -7.64
N THR A 19 -14.45 -3.77 -7.63
CA THR A 19 -15.24 -3.24 -8.75
C THR A 19 -14.48 -2.22 -9.60
N PHE A 20 -13.28 -1.82 -9.17
CA PHE A 20 -12.41 -0.94 -9.96
C PHE A 20 -11.82 -1.70 -11.14
N GLU A 21 -12.05 -1.21 -12.36
CA GLU A 21 -11.49 -1.78 -13.58
C GLU A 21 -10.11 -1.19 -13.90
N PHE A 22 -9.06 -1.98 -13.71
CA PHE A 22 -7.71 -1.62 -14.14
C PHE A 22 -7.54 -1.81 -15.65
N SER A 23 -6.90 -0.83 -16.30
CA SER A 23 -6.60 -0.87 -17.72
C SER A 23 -5.09 -0.79 -17.95
N THR A 24 -4.53 -1.79 -18.64
CA THR A 24 -3.12 -1.76 -19.05
C THR A 24 -2.84 -0.73 -20.14
N ARG A 25 -3.87 -0.15 -20.76
CA ARG A 25 -3.74 1.01 -21.66
C ARG A 25 -3.36 2.27 -20.89
N LEU A 26 -3.68 2.31 -19.59
CA LEU A 26 -3.24 3.34 -18.66
C LEU A 26 -1.99 2.79 -17.98
N GLU A 27 -0.84 3.19 -18.50
CA GLU A 27 0.48 2.57 -18.33
C GLU A 27 0.87 2.26 -16.88
N ASP A 28 0.41 3.07 -15.92
CA ASP A 28 0.67 2.91 -14.50
C ASP A 28 -0.59 3.05 -13.63
N ILE A 29 -0.45 2.69 -12.36
CA ILE A 29 -1.52 2.79 -11.36
C ILE A 29 -2.01 4.23 -11.17
N HIS A 30 -1.11 5.19 -11.33
CA HIS A 30 -1.43 6.59 -11.11
C HIS A 30 -2.33 7.13 -12.21
N MET A 31 -2.10 6.76 -13.47
CA MET A 31 -2.96 7.06 -14.61
C MET A 31 -4.33 6.41 -14.47
N ASN A 32 -4.39 5.17 -13.96
CA ASN A 32 -5.65 4.50 -13.66
C ASN A 32 -6.48 5.33 -12.66
N VAL A 33 -5.87 5.76 -11.56
CA VAL A 33 -6.55 6.58 -10.53
C VAL A 33 -6.91 7.97 -11.05
N GLU A 34 -6.03 8.63 -11.80
CA GLU A 34 -6.27 9.97 -12.36
C GLU A 34 -7.37 9.96 -13.41
N ALA A 35 -7.39 8.96 -14.30
CA ALA A 35 -8.45 8.80 -15.30
C ALA A 35 -9.79 8.52 -14.63
N ARG A 36 -9.84 7.58 -13.68
CA ARG A 36 -11.06 7.30 -12.94
C ARG A 36 -11.56 8.51 -12.16
N LEU A 37 -10.65 9.30 -11.59
CA LEU A 37 -11.02 10.54 -10.91
C LEU A 37 -11.61 11.56 -11.89
N ALA A 38 -11.06 11.68 -13.10
CA ALA A 38 -11.61 12.54 -14.14
C ALA A 38 -13.02 12.10 -14.56
N ASP A 39 -13.29 10.80 -14.65
CA ASP A 39 -14.65 10.29 -14.92
C ASP A 39 -15.64 10.67 -13.82
N LEU A 40 -15.21 10.65 -12.55
CA LEU A 40 -16.07 10.92 -11.40
C LEU A 40 -16.36 12.41 -11.19
N ILE A 41 -15.37 13.29 -11.38
CA ILE A 41 -15.48 14.71 -11.00
C ILE A 41 -15.21 15.71 -12.14
N GLY A 42 -14.99 15.20 -13.35
CA GLY A 42 -14.77 15.99 -14.55
C GLY A 42 -13.46 16.81 -14.51
N PRO A 43 -13.42 18.00 -15.14
CA PRO A 43 -12.21 18.81 -15.30
C PRO A 43 -11.51 19.19 -13.99
N ALA A 44 -12.21 19.12 -12.86
CA ALA A 44 -11.63 19.40 -11.54
C ALA A 44 -10.51 18.41 -11.17
N ALA A 45 -10.49 17.21 -11.74
CA ALA A 45 -9.48 16.18 -11.49
C ALA A 45 -8.07 16.60 -11.95
N GLY A 46 -7.95 17.38 -13.03
CA GLY A 46 -6.64 17.81 -13.57
C GLY A 46 -5.82 18.65 -12.58
N ARG A 47 -6.46 19.22 -11.55
CA ARG A 47 -5.76 19.94 -10.48
C ARG A 47 -5.03 19.04 -9.48
N LEU A 48 -5.30 17.73 -9.46
CA LEU A 48 -4.64 16.79 -8.55
C LEU A 48 -3.14 16.67 -8.83
N HIS A 49 -2.75 16.70 -10.11
CA HIS A 49 -1.37 16.54 -10.55
C HIS A 49 -0.63 17.89 -10.75
N THR A 50 -1.27 19.02 -10.46
CA THR A 50 -0.63 20.33 -10.68
C THR A 50 0.63 20.46 -9.82
N ALA A 51 1.75 20.83 -10.47
CA ALA A 51 3.07 20.97 -9.85
C ALA A 51 3.63 19.67 -9.20
N ARG A 52 3.21 18.50 -9.69
CA ARG A 52 3.76 17.19 -9.30
C ARG A 52 4.37 16.51 -10.53
N SER A 53 5.46 15.78 -10.32
CA SER A 53 6.06 14.88 -11.32
C SER A 53 5.73 13.44 -10.97
N ARG A 54 5.54 12.58 -11.99
CA ARG A 54 5.35 11.15 -11.78
C ARG A 54 6.53 10.52 -11.03
N ASN A 55 7.77 10.97 -11.27
CA ASN A 55 8.95 10.42 -10.61
C ASN A 55 8.92 10.64 -9.10
N ASP A 56 8.58 11.86 -8.66
CA ASP A 56 8.49 12.19 -7.24
C ASP A 56 7.32 11.46 -6.58
N GLN A 57 6.20 11.33 -7.31
CA GLN A 57 5.04 10.59 -6.83
C GLN A 57 5.36 9.12 -6.61
N VAL A 58 5.96 8.44 -7.60
CA VAL A 58 6.39 7.04 -7.49
C VAL A 58 7.37 6.85 -6.33
N ALA A 59 8.33 7.76 -6.18
CA ALA A 59 9.30 7.69 -5.09
C ALA A 59 8.65 7.81 -3.70
N VAL A 60 7.65 8.69 -3.54
CA VAL A 60 6.90 8.84 -2.30
C VAL A 60 6.05 7.59 -2.02
N ASP A 61 5.32 7.11 -3.02
CA ASP A 61 4.44 5.95 -2.89
C ASP A 61 5.24 4.70 -2.48
N LEU A 62 6.38 4.47 -3.14
CA LEU A 62 7.27 3.36 -2.81
C LEU A 62 7.80 3.46 -1.37
N ARG A 63 8.22 4.66 -0.93
CA ARG A 63 8.71 4.86 0.45
C ARG A 63 7.63 4.60 1.49
N LEU A 64 6.39 5.04 1.23
CA LEU A 64 5.26 4.81 2.13
C LEU A 64 4.92 3.32 2.20
N TRP A 65 4.89 2.64 1.06
CA TRP A 65 4.64 1.20 1.01
C TRP A 65 5.73 0.41 1.73
N VAL A 66 7.02 0.66 1.44
CA VAL A 66 8.15 -0.01 2.10
C VAL A 66 8.09 0.21 3.61
N LYS A 67 7.77 1.43 4.08
CA LYS A 67 7.63 1.70 5.50
C LYS A 67 6.57 0.81 6.16
N GLN A 68 5.41 0.65 5.53
CA GLN A 68 4.34 -0.22 6.03
C GLN A 68 4.78 -1.69 6.05
N GLU A 69 5.42 -2.16 4.98
CA GLU A 69 5.89 -3.54 4.90
C GLU A 69 7.01 -3.84 5.90
N CYS A 70 7.93 -2.90 6.16
CA CYS A 70 8.92 -3.04 7.22
C CYS A 70 8.27 -3.24 8.60
N GLN A 71 7.16 -2.55 8.88
CA GLN A 71 6.43 -2.73 10.14
C GLN A 71 5.81 -4.14 10.23
N ARG A 72 5.26 -4.65 9.14
CA ARG A 72 4.69 -6.01 9.06
C ARG A 72 5.76 -7.07 9.27
N VAL A 73 6.89 -6.95 8.58
CA VAL A 73 8.04 -7.87 8.70
C VAL A 73 8.61 -7.84 10.12
N ALA A 74 8.75 -6.65 10.72
CA ALA A 74 9.22 -6.53 12.10
C ALA A 74 8.27 -7.21 13.11
N GLY A 75 6.95 -7.15 12.87
CA GLY A 75 5.97 -7.90 13.65
C GLY A 75 6.16 -9.40 13.53
N ALA A 76 6.17 -9.93 12.30
CA ALA A 76 6.36 -11.36 12.05
C ALA A 76 7.69 -11.90 12.62
N LEU A 77 8.76 -11.09 12.56
CA LEU A 77 10.04 -11.46 13.17
C LEU A 77 9.95 -11.58 14.69
N LYS A 78 9.23 -10.67 15.35
CA LYS A 78 9.00 -10.77 16.81
C LYS A 78 8.22 -12.02 17.17
N ASP A 79 7.19 -12.34 16.40
CA ASP A 79 6.37 -13.54 16.63
C ASP A 79 7.21 -14.81 16.46
N MET A 80 8.09 -14.85 15.45
CA MET A 80 9.03 -15.95 15.25
C MET A 80 10.02 -16.08 16.41
N ILE A 81 10.58 -14.96 16.89
CA ILE A 81 11.48 -14.95 18.05
C ILE A 81 10.74 -15.47 19.28
N ALA A 82 9.50 -15.04 19.52
CA ALA A 82 8.70 -15.51 20.64
C ALA A 82 8.47 -17.03 20.57
N ALA A 83 8.13 -17.57 19.40
CA ALA A 83 7.98 -19.01 19.20
C ALA A 83 9.28 -19.79 19.48
N PHE A 84 10.45 -19.26 19.08
CA PHE A 84 11.73 -19.88 19.41
C PHE A 84 12.04 -19.83 20.90
N LEU A 85 11.72 -18.73 21.58
CA LEU A 85 11.88 -18.64 23.04
C LEU A 85 11.00 -19.64 23.77
N GLU A 86 9.75 -19.81 23.35
CA GLU A 86 8.83 -20.81 23.90
C GLU A 86 9.39 -22.24 23.75
N ARG A 87 9.86 -22.60 22.55
CA ARG A 87 10.50 -23.91 22.32
C ARG A 87 11.79 -24.09 23.11
N ALA A 88 12.58 -23.03 23.27
CA ALA A 88 13.80 -23.08 24.05
C ALA A 88 13.51 -23.30 25.54
N GLU A 89 12.45 -22.69 26.08
CA GLU A 89 12.01 -22.90 27.47
C GLU A 89 11.49 -24.32 27.69
N GLU A 90 10.65 -24.84 26.78
CA GLU A 90 10.14 -26.22 26.83
C GLU A 90 11.28 -27.26 26.85
N HIS A 91 12.34 -27.00 26.09
CA HIS A 91 13.48 -27.91 25.94
C HIS A 91 14.71 -27.52 26.74
N ALA A 92 14.60 -26.65 27.74
CA ALA A 92 15.75 -26.12 28.47
C ALA A 92 16.66 -27.21 29.09
N ALA A 93 16.09 -28.38 29.45
CA ALA A 93 16.83 -29.53 29.99
C ALA A 93 17.18 -30.61 28.96
N THR A 94 16.78 -30.44 27.70
CA THR A 94 17.04 -31.41 26.63
C THR A 94 18.49 -31.29 26.18
N VAL A 95 19.23 -32.41 26.19
CA VAL A 95 20.63 -32.45 25.74
C VAL A 95 20.73 -32.87 24.27
N MET A 96 21.63 -32.23 23.53
CA MET A 96 22.02 -32.62 22.17
C MET A 96 23.51 -32.33 21.94
N PRO A 97 24.22 -33.12 21.10
CA PRO A 97 25.56 -32.76 20.66
C PRO A 97 25.53 -31.46 19.82
N GLY A 98 26.55 -30.62 19.99
CA GLY A 98 26.70 -29.34 19.28
C GLY A 98 27.24 -29.46 17.86
#